data_AF-A0A2P2D3W5-F1
#
_entry.id   AF-A0A2P2D3W5-F1
#
_cell.length_a   1.000
_cell.length_b   1.000
_cell.length_c   1.000
_cell.angle_alpha   90.00
_cell.angle_beta   90.00
_cell.angle_gamma   90.00
#
_symmetry.space_group_name_H-M   'P 1'
#
loop_
_entity.id
_entity.type
_entity.pdbx_description
1 polymer ?
#
loop_
_entity_poly.entity_id
_entity_poly.type
_entity_poly.pdbx_seq_one_letter_code
_entity_poly.pdbx_strand_id
1 'polypeptide(L)'
;MFYLKRIFVLSLLALFPINIFAETQYVYMKDGRILKGEVLHQSAFKIRFKSTEGKEEEILKSSIRRITFKNPDIKEAPKQEKVEKPDPALEAKLKAEEEERQKKLEEENLKKEKESKVSQEKVRSNLSDRHRFEVLAGIGRSSYESQVANFHRSVEQYGTILGGGGGFFYNSPDRKVSDAKTINLRYTWKRIIAELGGSHLNSLESVNNFGNIVYPDLSGTTVSQAAFTPGVPYHTISYKQINAQISYTVYSKSGLEVRPILGYHKVWQKGKDDSTYEISPKDPANSNAVDWTIKYGVSFSDYLSGPSVGAAIEYKWKEKWETRWEFQKQFLHGNSIYTRDQIAYLVGSFFEERAALNNQWKVDSQSISGKLIYHWKDSIFFWTGFQYSKLTYKMEHLGGDLDLNGSPLDALVNTELIQSLTQGLAGNSTAKAIYIGAGYSLDFSKKETQ
;
A
#
# COMPACT_ATOMS: atom_id res chain seq x y z
N MET A 1 22.22 -14.09 -18.86
CA MET A 1 21.33 -13.65 -17.76
C MET A 1 20.60 -12.32 -18.05
N PHE A 2 20.27 -12.02 -19.33
CA PHE A 2 19.65 -10.74 -19.74
C PHE A 2 18.19 -10.87 -20.23
N TYR A 3 17.66 -12.10 -20.38
CA TYR A 3 16.33 -12.33 -20.94
C TYR A 3 15.18 -12.23 -19.93
N LEU A 4 15.41 -12.51 -18.64
CA LEU A 4 14.35 -12.47 -17.62
C LEU A 4 13.88 -11.04 -17.27
N LYS A 5 14.74 -10.03 -17.42
CA LYS A 5 14.38 -8.62 -17.15
C LYS A 5 13.47 -8.01 -18.22
N ARG A 6 13.55 -8.46 -19.48
CA ARG A 6 12.69 -7.95 -20.56
C ARG A 6 11.25 -8.46 -20.47
N ILE A 7 11.04 -9.69 -20.01
CA ILE A 7 9.71 -10.29 -19.88
C ILE A 7 8.91 -9.61 -18.75
N PHE A 8 9.58 -9.20 -17.67
CA PHE A 8 8.93 -8.53 -16.53
C PHE A 8 8.54 -7.07 -16.83
N VAL A 9 9.31 -6.38 -17.69
CA VAL A 9 8.95 -5.02 -18.17
C VAL A 9 7.83 -5.08 -19.22
N LEU A 10 7.80 -6.12 -20.05
CA LEU A 10 6.72 -6.35 -21.02
C LEU A 10 5.39 -6.74 -20.36
N SER A 11 5.40 -7.43 -19.20
CA SER A 11 4.15 -7.74 -18.48
C SER A 11 3.58 -6.55 -17.72
N LEU A 12 4.39 -5.54 -17.39
CA LEU A 12 3.94 -4.33 -16.69
C LEU A 12 3.25 -3.32 -17.63
N LEU A 13 3.54 -3.38 -18.93
CA LEU A 13 2.91 -2.53 -19.96
C LEU A 13 1.51 -3.01 -20.40
N ALA A 14 1.09 -4.22 -20.01
CA ALA A 14 -0.23 -4.77 -20.34
C ALA A 14 -1.36 -4.31 -19.39
N LEU A 15 -1.09 -3.35 -18.49
CA LEU A 15 -2.05 -2.89 -17.46
C LEU A 15 -2.47 -1.41 -17.61
N PHE A 16 -2.17 -0.76 -18.73
CA PHE A 16 -2.79 0.54 -19.05
C PHE A 16 -4.06 0.33 -19.90
N PRO A 17 -5.22 0.88 -19.51
CA PRO A 17 -6.37 0.95 -20.40
C PRO A 17 -6.05 1.96 -21.51
N ILE A 18 -5.74 1.45 -22.70
CA ILE A 18 -5.73 2.25 -23.92
C ILE A 18 -7.19 2.66 -24.16
N ASN A 19 -7.51 3.94 -23.98
CA ASN A 19 -8.73 4.51 -24.51
C ASN A 19 -8.72 4.28 -26.02
N ILE A 20 -9.60 3.39 -26.46
CA ILE A 20 -9.82 3.09 -27.87
C ILE A 20 -10.38 4.36 -28.51
N PHE A 21 -9.62 4.95 -29.43
CA PHE A 21 -10.06 6.08 -30.24
C PHE A 21 -11.33 5.66 -31.02
N ALA A 22 -12.41 6.41 -30.82
CA ALA A 22 -13.64 6.31 -31.59
C ALA A 22 -13.40 6.81 -33.03
N GLU A 23 -13.34 5.90 -33.99
CA GLU A 23 -13.18 6.23 -35.41
C GLU A 23 -14.55 6.57 -36.02
N THR A 24 -14.68 7.73 -36.69
CA THR A 24 -15.96 8.19 -37.26
C THR A 24 -16.37 7.33 -38.46
N GLN A 25 -17.56 6.74 -38.41
CA GLN A 25 -18.12 5.87 -39.44
C GLN A 25 -19.25 6.57 -40.22
N TYR A 26 -19.43 6.15 -41.47
CA TYR A 26 -20.49 6.62 -42.36
C TYR A 26 -21.51 5.50 -42.59
N VAL A 27 -22.75 5.69 -42.15
CA VAL A 27 -23.85 4.74 -42.35
C VAL A 27 -24.73 5.22 -43.50
N TYR A 28 -24.74 4.49 -44.60
CA TYR A 28 -25.62 4.73 -45.73
C TYR A 28 -26.95 4.03 -45.50
N MET A 29 -28.02 4.78 -45.49
CA MET A 29 -29.38 4.28 -45.36
C MET A 29 -29.96 3.92 -46.74
N LYS A 30 -30.89 2.96 -46.79
CA LYS A 30 -31.57 2.58 -48.05
C LYS A 30 -32.46 3.70 -48.61
N ASP A 31 -32.91 4.62 -47.76
CA ASP A 31 -33.67 5.80 -48.14
C ASP A 31 -32.80 6.95 -48.71
N GLY A 32 -31.48 6.75 -48.81
CA GLY A 32 -30.54 7.71 -49.38
C GLY A 32 -29.86 8.64 -48.36
N ARG A 33 -30.22 8.58 -47.07
CA ARG A 33 -29.55 9.39 -46.03
C ARG A 33 -28.17 8.83 -45.67
N ILE A 34 -27.24 9.72 -45.31
CA ILE A 34 -25.89 9.37 -44.85
C ILE A 34 -25.71 9.90 -43.43
N LEU A 35 -25.54 9.01 -42.45
CA LEU A 35 -25.32 9.37 -41.06
C LEU A 35 -23.83 9.27 -40.72
N LYS A 36 -23.28 10.30 -40.06
CA LYS A 36 -21.86 10.38 -39.66
C LYS A 36 -21.75 10.29 -38.14
N GLY A 37 -20.98 9.34 -37.63
CA GLY A 37 -20.91 9.10 -36.18
C GLY A 37 -20.30 7.76 -35.81
N GLU A 38 -20.44 7.36 -34.55
CA GLU A 38 -19.83 6.15 -34.01
C GLU A 38 -20.89 5.04 -33.85
N VAL A 39 -20.56 3.82 -34.26
CA VAL A 39 -21.38 2.65 -33.98
C VAL A 39 -20.92 2.03 -32.65
N LEU A 40 -21.64 2.30 -31.58
CA LEU A 40 -21.29 1.89 -30.21
C LEU A 40 -21.51 0.39 -29.96
N HIS A 41 -22.57 -0.17 -30.54
CA HIS A 41 -22.91 -1.58 -30.35
C HIS A 41 -23.65 -2.14 -31.56
N GLN A 42 -23.30 -3.37 -31.95
CA GLN A 42 -23.97 -4.08 -33.04
C GLN A 42 -24.60 -5.37 -32.53
N SER A 43 -25.91 -5.51 -32.72
CA SER A 43 -26.64 -6.76 -32.56
C SER A 43 -26.90 -7.40 -33.93
N ALA A 44 -27.48 -8.59 -33.96
CA ALA A 44 -27.83 -9.29 -35.20
C ALA A 44 -28.80 -8.48 -36.08
N PHE A 45 -29.69 -7.70 -35.46
CA PHE A 45 -30.78 -6.98 -36.16
C PHE A 45 -30.71 -5.45 -36.07
N LYS A 46 -29.92 -4.90 -35.14
CA LYS A 46 -29.86 -3.46 -34.84
C LYS A 46 -28.43 -2.98 -34.62
N ILE A 47 -28.20 -1.69 -34.83
CA ILE A 47 -27.00 -0.97 -34.39
C ILE A 47 -27.41 0.18 -33.46
N ARG A 48 -26.62 0.44 -32.42
CA ARG A 48 -26.68 1.70 -31.66
C ARG A 48 -25.67 2.64 -32.25
N PHE A 49 -26.16 3.77 -32.73
CA PHE A 49 -25.38 4.77 -33.44
C PHE A 49 -25.39 6.07 -32.65
N LYS A 50 -24.23 6.67 -32.43
CA LYS A 50 -24.07 7.97 -31.80
C LYS A 50 -23.64 8.98 -32.85
N SER A 51 -24.49 9.96 -33.12
CA SER A 51 -24.19 11.05 -34.05
C SER A 51 -23.04 11.91 -33.52
N THR A 52 -22.36 12.65 -34.40
CA THR A 52 -21.32 13.64 -34.01
C THR A 52 -21.84 14.72 -33.05
N GLU A 53 -23.15 14.93 -33.03
CA GLU A 53 -23.85 15.84 -32.10
C GLU A 53 -24.17 15.18 -30.73
N GLY A 54 -23.73 13.95 -30.50
CA GLY A 54 -23.84 13.24 -29.22
C GLY A 54 -25.16 12.51 -28.98
N LYS A 55 -26.11 12.58 -29.93
CA LYS A 55 -27.41 11.90 -29.84
C LYS A 55 -27.30 10.42 -30.21
N GLU A 56 -27.81 9.54 -29.35
CA GLU A 56 -27.83 8.08 -29.54
C GLU A 56 -29.15 7.62 -30.14
N GLU A 57 -29.10 6.85 -31.23
CA GLU A 57 -30.27 6.31 -31.92
C GLU A 57 -30.07 4.82 -32.25
N GLU A 58 -31.13 4.03 -32.08
CA GLU A 58 -31.15 2.62 -32.48
C GLU A 58 -31.66 2.48 -33.93
N ILE A 59 -30.81 1.93 -34.81
CA ILE A 59 -31.11 1.77 -36.23
C ILE A 59 -31.18 0.28 -36.57
N LEU A 60 -32.24 -0.14 -37.26
CA LEU A 60 -32.38 -1.50 -37.74
C LEU A 60 -31.41 -1.77 -38.91
N LYS A 61 -30.73 -2.92 -38.92
CA LYS A 61 -29.82 -3.29 -40.02
C LYS A 61 -30.56 -3.45 -41.36
N SER A 62 -31.86 -3.73 -41.34
CA SER A 62 -32.69 -3.85 -42.54
C SER A 62 -32.84 -2.53 -43.31
N SER A 63 -32.73 -1.37 -42.64
CA SER A 63 -32.80 -0.04 -43.26
C SER A 63 -31.44 0.51 -43.69
N ILE A 64 -30.35 -0.20 -43.38
CA ILE A 64 -28.98 0.17 -43.74
C ILE A 64 -28.60 -0.46 -45.07
N ARG A 65 -27.94 0.31 -45.93
CA ARG A 65 -27.38 -0.12 -47.21
C ARG A 65 -25.92 -0.56 -47.07
N ARG A 66 -25.07 0.23 -46.41
CA ARG A 66 -23.66 -0.12 -46.10
C ARG A 66 -23.09 0.78 -44.99
N ILE A 67 -22.05 0.31 -44.30
CA ILE A 67 -21.28 1.11 -43.32
C ILE A 67 -19.84 1.17 -43.80
N THR A 68 -19.24 2.36 -43.87
CA THR A 68 -17.87 2.56 -44.35
C THR A 68 -17.04 3.46 -43.44
N PHE A 69 -15.74 3.15 -43.33
CA PHE A 69 -14.80 3.81 -42.43
C PHE A 69 -13.95 4.91 -43.11
N LYS A 70 -14.10 5.12 -44.43
CA LYS A 70 -13.37 6.16 -45.19
C LYS A 70 -14.32 7.16 -45.83
N ASN A 71 -14.00 8.44 -45.71
CA ASN A 71 -14.75 9.56 -46.29
C ASN A 71 -14.69 9.47 -47.84
N PRO A 72 -15.82 9.42 -48.55
CA PRO A 72 -15.81 9.36 -50.01
C PRO A 72 -16.11 10.73 -50.60
N ASP A 73 -15.06 11.38 -51.13
CA ASP A 73 -15.24 12.14 -52.35
C ASP A 73 -15.39 11.17 -53.53
N ILE A 74 -16.14 11.60 -54.54
CA ILE A 74 -16.39 11.00 -55.86
C ILE A 74 -17.81 10.40 -56.04
N LYS A 75 -18.51 11.05 -56.97
CA LYS A 75 -19.84 10.81 -57.54
C LYS A 75 -20.00 9.38 -58.07
N GLU A 76 -21.21 8.83 -57.94
CA GLU A 76 -21.81 7.98 -58.98
C GLU A 76 -23.34 7.89 -58.83
N ALA A 77 -24.02 7.95 -59.98
CA ALA A 77 -25.46 8.12 -60.17
C ALA A 77 -26.21 6.74 -60.28
N PRO A 78 -27.55 6.71 -60.34
CA PRO A 78 -28.38 5.61 -59.83
C PRO A 78 -28.72 4.54 -60.88
N LYS A 79 -29.05 3.33 -60.42
CA LYS A 79 -29.89 2.37 -61.16
C LYS A 79 -31.06 1.90 -60.31
N GLN A 80 -32.26 2.17 -60.83
CA GLN A 80 -33.55 1.66 -60.38
C GLN A 80 -33.66 0.17 -60.73
N GLU A 81 -34.29 -0.62 -59.86
CA GLU A 81 -35.07 -1.78 -60.32
C GLU A 81 -36.25 -2.06 -59.38
N LYS A 82 -37.28 -2.64 -59.99
CA LYS A 82 -38.71 -2.49 -59.67
C LYS A 82 -39.17 -3.28 -58.45
N VAL A 83 -40.23 -2.75 -57.84
CA VAL A 83 -41.10 -3.39 -56.87
C VAL A 83 -41.89 -4.52 -57.53
N GLU A 84 -41.88 -5.70 -56.91
CA GLU A 84 -42.91 -6.73 -57.12
C GLU A 84 -43.50 -7.16 -55.77
N LYS A 85 -44.81 -7.44 -55.79
CA LYS A 85 -45.74 -7.54 -54.66
C LYS A 85 -45.50 -8.79 -53.80
N PRO A 86 -45.90 -8.79 -52.51
CA PRO A 86 -45.75 -9.94 -51.63
C PRO A 86 -46.83 -11.00 -51.87
N ASP A 87 -46.41 -12.26 -51.82
CA ASP A 87 -47.24 -13.47 -51.93
C ASP A 87 -47.74 -13.89 -50.52
N PRO A 88 -49.04 -14.16 -50.29
CA PRO A 88 -49.60 -14.38 -48.94
C PRO A 88 -49.29 -15.74 -48.28
N ALA A 89 -48.31 -16.49 -48.78
CA ALA A 89 -47.95 -17.82 -48.26
C ALA A 89 -46.79 -17.82 -47.23
N LEU A 90 -46.15 -16.66 -46.97
CA LEU A 90 -44.98 -16.56 -46.08
C LEU A 90 -45.30 -16.23 -44.62
N GLU A 91 -46.47 -15.65 -44.33
CA GLU A 91 -46.83 -15.20 -42.96
C GLU A 91 -47.11 -16.36 -41.99
N ALA A 92 -47.58 -17.51 -42.49
CA ALA A 92 -47.84 -18.69 -41.67
C ALA A 92 -46.54 -19.42 -41.24
N LYS A 93 -45.48 -19.36 -42.06
CA LYS A 93 -44.17 -19.94 -41.72
C LYS A 93 -43.37 -19.07 -40.75
N LEU A 94 -43.49 -17.75 -40.84
CA LEU A 94 -42.81 -16.81 -39.95
C LEU A 94 -43.36 -16.84 -38.51
N LYS A 95 -44.69 -16.98 -38.32
CA LYS A 95 -45.28 -17.11 -36.98
C LYS A 95 -44.89 -18.39 -36.25
N ALA A 96 -44.77 -19.51 -36.98
CA ALA A 96 -44.32 -20.78 -36.41
C ALA A 96 -42.83 -20.76 -36.02
N GLU A 97 -41.97 -20.11 -36.83
CA GLU A 97 -40.54 -19.98 -36.53
C GLU A 97 -40.29 -19.01 -35.36
N GLU A 98 -41.12 -17.98 -35.18
CA GLU A 98 -41.01 -17.02 -34.09
C GLU A 98 -41.51 -17.60 -32.74
N GLU A 99 -42.56 -18.42 -32.74
CA GLU A 99 -42.98 -19.19 -31.55
C GLU A 99 -41.94 -20.26 -31.14
N GLU A 100 -41.33 -20.95 -32.10
CA GLU A 100 -40.27 -21.93 -31.80
C GLU A 100 -39.00 -21.25 -31.26
N ARG A 101 -38.69 -20.05 -31.76
CA ARG A 101 -37.54 -19.26 -31.30
C ARG A 101 -37.79 -18.64 -29.92
N GLN A 102 -39.01 -18.21 -29.61
CA GLN A 102 -39.38 -17.77 -28.25
C GLN A 102 -39.34 -18.93 -27.24
N LYS A 103 -39.83 -20.11 -27.60
CA LYS A 103 -39.73 -21.31 -26.74
C LYS A 103 -38.28 -21.72 -26.49
N LYS A 104 -37.40 -21.65 -27.50
CA LYS A 104 -35.96 -21.90 -27.33
C LYS A 104 -35.29 -20.86 -26.43
N LEU A 105 -35.67 -19.58 -26.54
CA LEU A 105 -35.16 -18.51 -25.67
C LEU A 105 -35.65 -18.66 -24.22
N GLU A 106 -36.91 -19.04 -24.01
CA GLU A 106 -37.45 -19.33 -22.68
C GLU A 106 -36.78 -20.56 -22.06
N GLU A 107 -36.58 -21.64 -22.82
CA GLU A 107 -35.84 -22.81 -22.34
C GLU A 107 -34.37 -22.49 -22.01
N GLU A 108 -33.70 -21.65 -22.80
CA GLU A 108 -32.33 -21.24 -22.54
C GLU A 108 -32.24 -20.31 -21.32
N ASN A 109 -33.21 -19.42 -21.14
CA ASN A 109 -33.32 -18.57 -19.94
C ASN A 109 -33.68 -19.38 -18.69
N LEU A 110 -34.58 -20.37 -18.79
CA LEU A 110 -34.90 -21.32 -17.72
C LEU A 110 -33.70 -22.20 -17.36
N LYS A 111 -32.90 -22.62 -18.34
CA LYS A 111 -31.63 -23.34 -18.08
C LYS A 111 -30.61 -22.43 -17.40
N LYS A 112 -30.42 -21.19 -17.87
CA LYS A 112 -29.52 -20.21 -17.23
C LYS A 112 -29.97 -19.84 -15.82
N GLU A 113 -31.28 -19.70 -15.58
CA GLU A 113 -31.81 -19.49 -14.24
C GLU A 113 -31.59 -20.70 -13.35
N LYS A 114 -31.87 -21.92 -13.83
CA LYS A 114 -31.66 -23.16 -13.06
C LYS A 114 -30.18 -23.38 -12.76
N GLU A 115 -29.29 -23.16 -13.72
CA GLU A 115 -27.84 -23.19 -13.50
C GLU A 115 -27.37 -22.10 -12.53
N SER A 116 -27.92 -20.89 -12.61
CA SER A 116 -27.60 -19.82 -11.66
C SER A 116 -28.07 -20.15 -10.24
N LYS A 117 -29.27 -20.72 -10.10
CA LYS A 117 -29.86 -21.10 -8.80
C LYS A 117 -29.08 -22.27 -8.19
N VAL A 118 -28.75 -23.30 -8.98
CA VAL A 118 -27.90 -24.42 -8.55
C VAL A 118 -26.48 -23.96 -8.20
N SER A 119 -25.90 -23.01 -8.93
CA SER A 119 -24.58 -22.46 -8.61
C SER A 119 -24.62 -21.62 -7.32
N GLN A 120 -25.67 -20.82 -7.12
CA GLN A 120 -25.87 -20.03 -5.90
C GLN A 120 -26.11 -20.93 -4.68
N GLU A 121 -26.84 -22.02 -4.84
CA GLU A 121 -27.14 -22.98 -3.78
C GLU A 121 -25.89 -23.78 -3.37
N LYS A 122 -25.07 -24.23 -4.34
CA LYS A 122 -23.75 -24.84 -4.08
C LYS A 122 -22.76 -23.87 -3.42
N VAL A 123 -22.80 -22.59 -3.77
CA VAL A 123 -21.98 -21.56 -3.10
C VAL A 123 -22.47 -21.30 -1.68
N ARG A 124 -23.79 -21.28 -1.45
CA ARG A 124 -24.37 -21.14 -0.10
C ARG A 124 -24.04 -22.33 0.80
N SER A 125 -24.13 -23.56 0.31
CA SER A 125 -23.79 -24.77 1.09
C SER A 125 -22.29 -24.85 1.40
N ASN A 126 -21.43 -24.52 0.43
CA ASN A 126 -19.98 -24.50 0.64
C ASN A 126 -19.50 -23.42 1.62
N LEU A 127 -20.31 -22.40 1.93
CA LEU A 127 -19.98 -21.35 2.92
C LEU A 127 -20.58 -21.63 4.30
N SER A 128 -21.71 -22.36 4.38
CA SER A 128 -22.38 -22.65 5.65
C SER A 128 -21.64 -23.67 6.51
N ASP A 129 -20.84 -24.52 5.88
CA ASP A 129 -20.27 -25.70 6.53
C ASP A 129 -18.79 -25.53 6.90
N ARG A 130 -18.15 -24.41 6.51
CA ARG A 130 -16.71 -24.19 6.67
C ARG A 130 -16.30 -24.04 8.12
N HIS A 131 -15.27 -24.77 8.50
CA HIS A 131 -14.74 -24.73 9.84
C HIS A 131 -13.26 -25.10 9.80
N ARG A 132 -12.38 -24.10 9.79
CA ARG A 132 -10.96 -24.31 9.50
C ARG A 132 -10.08 -23.47 10.39
N PHE A 133 -9.03 -24.07 10.93
CA PHE A 133 -7.96 -23.37 11.63
C PHE A 133 -6.67 -23.46 10.82
N GLU A 134 -5.99 -22.33 10.63
CA GLU A 134 -4.72 -22.24 9.94
C GLU A 134 -3.67 -21.57 10.82
N VAL A 135 -2.46 -22.12 10.80
CA VAL A 135 -1.26 -21.50 11.34
C VAL A 135 -0.30 -21.32 10.20
N LEU A 136 0.21 -20.10 9.98
CA LEU A 136 1.24 -19.84 8.98
C LEU A 136 2.35 -19.02 9.59
N ALA A 137 3.59 -19.37 9.26
CA ALA A 137 4.78 -18.66 9.68
C ALA A 137 5.70 -18.44 8.48
N GLY A 138 6.50 -17.38 8.52
CA GLY A 138 7.39 -17.02 7.43
C GLY A 138 8.61 -16.25 7.90
N ILE A 139 9.66 -16.36 7.09
CA ILE A 139 10.90 -15.62 7.22
C ILE A 139 11.14 -14.83 5.93
N GLY A 140 11.91 -13.77 6.01
CA GLY A 140 12.00 -12.84 4.89
C GLY A 140 13.08 -11.80 5.02
N ARG A 141 13.01 -10.82 4.13
CA ARG A 141 13.82 -9.61 4.15
C ARG A 141 12.94 -8.39 4.27
N SER A 142 13.37 -7.42 5.07
CA SER A 142 12.65 -6.16 5.27
C SER A 142 13.53 -4.93 5.12
N SER A 143 12.86 -3.82 4.83
CA SER A 143 13.39 -2.47 4.91
C SER A 143 12.44 -1.68 5.81
N TYR A 144 13.00 -0.93 6.74
CA TYR A 144 12.24 -0.10 7.66
C TYR A 144 12.89 1.27 7.79
N GLU A 145 12.07 2.31 7.80
CA GLU A 145 12.47 3.70 7.95
C GLU A 145 11.65 4.30 9.09
N SER A 146 12.33 4.84 10.10
CA SER A 146 11.66 5.42 11.26
C SER A 146 11.49 6.92 11.13
N GLN A 147 10.25 7.39 11.29
CA GLN A 147 9.99 8.81 11.47
C GLN A 147 10.53 9.34 12.79
N VAL A 148 10.48 8.57 13.87
CA VAL A 148 10.86 9.09 15.20
C VAL A 148 12.31 9.54 15.22
N ALA A 149 13.25 8.68 14.78
CA ALA A 149 14.65 9.06 14.69
C ALA A 149 14.87 10.27 13.75
N ASN A 150 14.21 10.31 12.60
CA ASN A 150 14.34 11.41 11.63
C ASN A 150 13.73 12.72 12.13
N PHE A 151 12.63 12.65 12.89
CA PHE A 151 11.99 13.80 13.52
C PHE A 151 12.97 14.48 14.47
N HIS A 152 13.59 13.72 15.38
CA HIS A 152 14.54 14.28 16.34
C HIS A 152 15.77 14.88 15.68
N ARG A 153 16.34 14.21 14.68
CA ARG A 153 17.41 14.78 13.85
C ARG A 153 17.00 16.10 13.19
N SER A 154 15.76 16.17 12.71
CA SER A 154 15.21 17.39 12.09
C SER A 154 15.00 18.50 13.11
N VAL A 155 14.53 18.19 14.32
CA VAL A 155 14.39 19.15 15.43
C VAL A 155 15.75 19.72 15.82
N GLU A 156 16.77 18.86 15.98
CA GLU A 156 18.13 19.29 16.28
C GLU A 156 18.74 20.16 15.16
N GLN A 157 18.55 19.78 13.89
CA GLN A 157 18.94 20.60 12.75
C GLN A 157 18.26 21.96 12.73
N TYR A 158 16.95 21.99 13.02
CA TYR A 158 16.19 23.22 13.05
C TYR A 158 16.66 24.15 14.17
N GLY A 159 16.92 23.57 15.36
CA GLY A 159 17.54 24.28 16.49
C GLY A 159 18.93 24.83 16.13
N THR A 160 19.75 24.06 15.41
CA THR A 160 21.08 24.49 14.94
C THR A 160 20.99 25.72 14.03
N ILE A 161 20.04 25.72 13.09
CA ILE A 161 19.85 26.81 12.12
C ILE A 161 19.37 28.09 12.81
N LEU A 162 18.46 27.98 13.79
CA LEU A 162 17.85 29.15 14.45
C LEU A 162 18.65 29.66 15.65
N GLY A 163 19.31 28.77 16.39
CA GLY A 163 19.93 29.08 17.68
C GLY A 163 21.34 29.64 17.60
N GLY A 164 22.03 29.50 16.46
CA GLY A 164 23.39 30.05 16.24
C GLY A 164 24.50 29.49 17.16
N GLY A 165 24.18 28.60 18.10
CA GLY A 165 25.07 28.06 19.15
C GLY A 165 25.80 26.78 18.77
N GLY A 166 25.92 26.46 17.48
CA GLY A 166 26.45 25.17 17.01
C GLY A 166 25.40 24.05 17.01
N GLY A 167 25.78 22.91 16.43
CA GLY A 167 24.96 21.74 16.23
C GLY A 167 25.27 21.03 14.91
N PHE A 168 24.52 19.95 14.65
CA PHE A 168 24.81 19.02 13.55
C PHE A 168 23.74 19.05 12.46
N PHE A 169 24.23 18.97 11.23
CA PHE A 169 23.46 18.64 10.04
C PHE A 169 23.59 17.14 9.76
N TYR A 170 22.48 16.43 9.93
CA TYR A 170 22.32 15.03 9.58
C TYR A 170 22.08 14.86 8.08
N ASN A 171 22.86 14.00 7.45
CA ASN A 171 22.55 13.50 6.12
C ASN A 171 21.39 12.52 6.16
N SER A 172 20.79 12.26 5.00
CA SER A 172 19.83 11.16 4.87
C SER A 172 20.50 9.84 5.31
N PRO A 173 19.88 9.07 6.21
CA PRO A 173 20.45 7.81 6.65
C PRO A 173 20.68 6.84 5.48
N ASP A 174 21.84 6.19 5.48
CA ASP A 174 22.07 5.05 4.61
C ASP A 174 21.42 3.80 5.21
N ARG A 175 20.76 3.01 4.38
CA ARG A 175 19.87 1.92 4.82
C ARG A 175 20.15 0.63 4.08
N LYS A 176 20.20 -0.46 4.83
CA LYS A 176 20.31 -1.82 4.29
C LYS A 176 19.17 -2.70 4.78
N VAL A 177 18.72 -3.59 3.89
CA VAL A 177 17.70 -4.58 4.21
C VAL A 177 18.21 -5.57 5.27
N SER A 178 17.33 -5.99 6.17
CA SER A 178 17.64 -6.99 7.21
C SER A 178 16.59 -8.10 7.24
N ASP A 179 16.60 -8.92 8.28
CA ASP A 179 15.68 -10.05 8.44
C ASP A 179 14.26 -9.61 8.81
N ALA A 180 13.29 -10.40 8.33
CA ALA A 180 11.88 -10.24 8.65
C ALA A 180 11.29 -11.58 9.09
N LYS A 181 10.36 -11.57 10.05
CA LYS A 181 9.66 -12.75 10.56
C LYS A 181 8.19 -12.45 10.73
N THR A 182 7.33 -13.41 10.45
CA THR A 182 5.88 -13.28 10.68
C THR A 182 5.25 -14.60 11.09
N ILE A 183 4.18 -14.51 11.88
CA ILE A 183 3.29 -15.61 12.25
C ILE A 183 1.85 -15.11 12.16
N ASN A 184 0.94 -15.92 11.65
CA ASN A 184 -0.49 -15.62 11.65
C ASN A 184 -1.29 -16.88 12.00
N LEU A 185 -2.29 -16.69 12.84
CA LEU A 185 -3.32 -17.65 13.18
C LEU A 185 -4.60 -17.17 12.52
N ARG A 186 -5.28 -18.07 11.80
CA ARG A 186 -6.54 -17.76 11.15
C ARG A 186 -7.54 -18.83 11.49
N TYR A 187 -8.71 -18.41 11.96
CA TYR A 187 -9.84 -19.28 12.20
C TYR A 187 -11.00 -18.85 11.32
N THR A 188 -11.54 -19.79 10.57
CA THR A 188 -12.67 -19.61 9.66
C THR A 188 -13.84 -20.39 10.19
N TRP A 189 -14.94 -19.71 10.50
CA TRP A 189 -16.20 -20.31 10.88
C TRP A 189 -17.32 -19.77 10.00
N LYS A 190 -17.81 -20.62 9.11
CA LYS A 190 -18.77 -20.29 8.07
C LYS A 190 -18.25 -19.13 7.19
N ARG A 191 -18.87 -17.95 7.33
CA ARG A 191 -18.50 -16.70 6.65
C ARG A 191 -17.65 -15.78 7.52
N ILE A 192 -17.52 -16.06 8.81
CA ILE A 192 -16.74 -15.25 9.75
C ILE A 192 -15.31 -15.77 9.75
N ILE A 193 -14.36 -14.85 9.65
CA ILE A 193 -12.94 -15.17 9.73
C ILE A 193 -12.31 -14.26 10.78
N ALA A 194 -11.70 -14.89 11.78
CA ALA A 194 -10.93 -14.24 12.83
C ALA A 194 -9.45 -14.53 12.62
N GLU A 195 -8.61 -13.51 12.72
CA GLU A 195 -7.18 -13.60 12.46
C GLU A 195 -6.39 -12.89 13.56
N LEU A 196 -5.31 -13.51 14.01
CA LEU A 196 -4.32 -12.93 14.92
C LEU A 196 -2.96 -13.05 14.26
N GLY A 197 -2.28 -11.94 14.00
CA GLY A 197 -1.01 -11.90 13.31
C GLY A 197 0.06 -11.14 14.08
N GLY A 198 1.31 -11.50 13.82
CA GLY A 198 2.50 -10.87 14.35
C GLY A 198 3.57 -10.75 13.28
N SER A 199 4.29 -9.63 13.25
CA SER A 199 5.45 -9.43 12.39
C SER A 199 6.56 -8.68 13.11
N HIS A 200 7.80 -9.01 12.77
CA HIS A 200 9.00 -8.34 13.24
C HIS A 200 9.91 -8.11 12.04
N LEU A 201 10.17 -6.85 11.74
CA LEU A 201 10.95 -6.39 10.61
C LEU A 201 12.16 -5.63 11.15
N ASN A 202 13.35 -6.04 10.75
CA ASN A 202 14.57 -5.31 11.04
C ASN A 202 15.03 -4.52 9.80
N SER A 203 15.79 -3.47 10.03
CA SER A 203 16.56 -2.75 9.02
C SER A 203 17.87 -2.28 9.66
N LEU A 204 18.88 -2.12 8.82
CA LEU A 204 20.15 -1.54 9.23
C LEU A 204 20.18 -0.08 8.81
N GLU A 205 20.58 0.81 9.72
CA GLU A 205 20.68 2.25 9.52
C GLU A 205 22.09 2.74 9.89
N SER A 206 22.63 3.67 9.11
CA SER A 206 23.87 4.40 9.41
C SER A 206 23.66 5.87 9.08
N VAL A 207 24.07 6.77 9.97
CA VAL A 207 23.85 8.21 9.80
C VAL A 207 25.16 8.95 9.97
N ASN A 208 25.57 9.67 8.94
CA ASN A 208 26.69 10.60 9.02
C ASN A 208 26.15 12.01 9.21
N ASN A 209 26.84 12.79 10.01
CA ASN A 209 26.57 14.18 10.27
C ASN A 209 27.84 15.03 10.12
N PHE A 210 27.63 16.32 9.91
CA PHE A 210 28.65 17.36 9.91
C PHE A 210 28.07 18.59 10.58
N GLY A 211 28.89 19.39 11.23
CA GLY A 211 28.40 20.56 11.94
C GLY A 211 29.50 21.28 12.67
N ASN A 212 29.10 22.06 13.67
CA ASN A 212 30.02 22.72 14.58
C ASN A 212 29.66 22.35 16.01
N ILE A 213 30.65 22.10 16.84
CA ILE A 213 30.48 21.97 18.27
C ILE A 213 30.87 23.27 18.96
N VAL A 214 30.28 23.53 20.12
CA VAL A 214 30.56 24.69 20.94
C VAL A 214 30.86 24.19 22.35
N TYR A 215 32.14 24.19 22.71
CA TYR A 215 32.63 23.71 24.00
C TYR A 215 33.63 24.69 24.61
N PRO A 216 33.76 24.74 25.95
CA PRO A 216 34.83 25.47 26.60
C PRO A 216 36.17 24.79 26.30
N ASP A 217 37.20 25.58 25.99
CA ASP A 217 38.58 25.12 25.92
C ASP A 217 39.19 24.89 27.33
N LEU A 218 40.48 24.55 27.37
CA LEU A 218 41.23 24.39 28.62
C LEU A 218 41.37 25.69 29.44
N SER A 219 41.04 26.85 28.87
CA SER A 219 41.01 28.15 29.54
C SER A 219 39.61 28.56 30.02
N GLY A 220 38.59 27.75 29.74
CA GLY A 220 37.18 28.05 30.03
C GLY A 220 36.52 28.98 29.01
N THR A 221 37.21 29.32 27.91
CA THR A 221 36.68 30.12 26.80
C THR A 221 35.88 29.23 25.87
N THR A 222 34.64 29.61 25.58
CA THR A 222 33.81 28.89 24.61
C THR A 222 34.36 29.06 23.19
N VAL A 223 34.68 27.95 22.53
CA VAL A 223 35.16 27.91 21.15
C VAL A 223 34.18 27.12 20.28
N SER A 224 33.85 27.68 19.10
CA SER A 224 33.13 26.96 18.06
C SER A 224 34.12 26.29 17.10
N GLN A 225 33.96 24.99 16.84
CA GLN A 225 34.85 24.22 15.97
C GLN A 225 34.06 23.25 15.08
N ALA A 226 34.58 22.97 13.88
CA ALA A 226 33.95 22.04 12.95
C ALA A 226 34.07 20.59 13.43
N ALA A 227 32.98 19.84 13.35
CA ALA A 227 32.88 18.45 13.77
C ALA A 227 32.17 17.59 12.72
N PHE A 228 32.53 16.31 12.65
CA PHE A 228 31.93 15.36 11.71
C PHE A 228 31.99 13.92 12.23
N THR A 229 31.14 13.05 11.70
CA THR A 229 31.19 11.60 11.95
C THR A 229 32.05 10.88 10.90
N PRO A 230 33.18 10.25 11.28
CA PRO A 230 33.92 9.38 10.39
C PRO A 230 33.32 7.97 10.38
N GLY A 231 32.57 7.63 9.32
CA GLY A 231 32.21 6.25 9.00
C GLY A 231 31.42 5.53 10.09
N VAL A 232 30.14 5.86 10.23
CA VAL A 232 29.25 5.24 11.23
C VAL A 232 28.96 3.77 10.87
N PRO A 233 29.19 2.82 11.79
CA PRO A 233 28.75 1.44 11.61
C PRO A 233 27.22 1.35 11.52
N TYR A 234 26.72 0.38 10.77
CA TYR A 234 25.28 0.14 10.76
C TYR A 234 24.80 -0.39 12.11
N HIS A 235 23.74 0.22 12.63
CA HIS A 235 23.00 -0.26 13.78
C HIS A 235 21.61 -0.77 13.34
N THR A 236 20.97 -1.57 14.20
CA THR A 236 19.66 -2.17 13.89
C THR A 236 18.52 -1.29 14.39
N ILE A 237 17.57 -1.02 13.49
CA ILE A 237 16.26 -0.48 13.81
C ILE A 237 15.18 -1.54 13.53
N SER A 238 14.12 -1.55 14.32
CA SER A 238 13.10 -2.59 14.30
C SER A 238 11.69 -2.01 14.27
N TYR A 239 10.82 -2.70 13.53
CA TYR A 239 9.38 -2.50 13.49
C TYR A 239 8.71 -3.82 13.88
N LYS A 240 7.92 -3.79 14.94
CA LYS A 240 7.12 -4.93 15.41
C LYS A 240 5.66 -4.56 15.34
N GLN A 241 4.84 -5.49 14.89
CA GLN A 241 3.40 -5.32 14.84
C GLN A 241 2.70 -6.58 15.30
N ILE A 242 1.65 -6.42 16.09
CA ILE A 242 0.62 -7.44 16.34
C ILE A 242 -0.73 -6.89 15.86
N ASN A 243 -1.54 -7.74 15.27
CA ASN A 243 -2.90 -7.39 14.87
C ASN A 243 -3.88 -8.49 15.25
N ALA A 244 -5.08 -8.07 15.64
CA ALA A 244 -6.24 -8.94 15.79
C ALA A 244 -7.34 -8.39 14.89
N GLN A 245 -7.93 -9.22 14.05
CA GLN A 245 -8.94 -8.78 13.08
C GLN A 245 -10.06 -9.80 12.92
N ILE A 246 -11.25 -9.30 12.64
CA ILE A 246 -12.43 -10.06 12.27
C ILE A 246 -12.95 -9.57 10.93
N SER A 247 -13.48 -10.49 10.14
CA SER A 247 -13.98 -10.19 8.80
C SER A 247 -15.13 -11.12 8.44
N TYR A 248 -15.95 -10.69 7.50
CA TYR A 248 -17.15 -11.43 7.07
C TYR A 248 -17.20 -11.55 5.55
N THR A 249 -17.42 -12.74 5.01
CA THR A 249 -17.54 -12.96 3.57
C THR A 249 -18.88 -12.44 3.05
N VAL A 250 -18.85 -11.23 2.46
CA VAL A 250 -20.02 -10.58 1.84
C VAL A 250 -20.26 -11.05 0.42
N TYR A 251 -19.19 -11.40 -0.30
CA TYR A 251 -19.26 -11.90 -1.67
C TYR A 251 -18.44 -13.17 -1.81
N SER A 252 -19.01 -14.16 -2.50
CA SER A 252 -18.31 -15.38 -2.87
C SER A 252 -18.85 -15.90 -4.20
N LYS A 253 -17.99 -16.07 -5.21
CA LYS A 253 -18.35 -16.66 -6.50
C LYS A 253 -17.11 -17.24 -7.17
N SER A 254 -17.20 -18.47 -7.69
CA SER A 254 -16.14 -19.09 -8.49
C SER A 254 -14.74 -19.02 -7.87
N GLY A 255 -14.64 -19.23 -6.55
CA GLY A 255 -13.37 -19.17 -5.81
C GLY A 255 -12.90 -17.78 -5.41
N LEU A 256 -13.56 -16.70 -5.86
CA LEU A 256 -13.32 -15.32 -5.42
C LEU A 256 -14.16 -15.02 -4.18
N GLU A 257 -13.54 -14.46 -3.15
CA GLU A 257 -14.18 -14.01 -1.91
C GLU A 257 -13.75 -12.58 -1.59
N VAL A 258 -14.72 -11.77 -1.15
CA VAL A 258 -14.49 -10.38 -0.71
C VAL A 258 -15.01 -10.22 0.71
N ARG A 259 -14.19 -9.61 1.57
CA ARG A 259 -14.45 -9.48 3.00
C ARG A 259 -14.13 -8.07 3.50
N PRO A 260 -15.07 -7.29 4.05
CA PRO A 260 -14.70 -6.19 4.93
C PRO A 260 -13.95 -6.70 6.16
N ILE A 261 -13.01 -5.90 6.65
CA ILE A 261 -12.17 -6.19 7.82
C ILE A 261 -12.40 -5.11 8.87
N LEU A 262 -12.55 -5.53 10.13
CA LEU A 262 -12.43 -4.70 11.32
C LEU A 262 -11.30 -5.26 12.18
N GLY A 263 -10.36 -4.42 12.58
CA GLY A 263 -9.19 -4.88 13.33
C GLY A 263 -8.71 -3.92 14.40
N TYR A 264 -7.71 -4.37 15.14
CA TYR A 264 -6.99 -3.61 16.13
C TYR A 264 -5.51 -3.95 16.03
N HIS A 265 -4.66 -2.93 16.05
CA HIS A 265 -3.22 -3.06 15.86
C HIS A 265 -2.48 -2.50 17.06
N LYS A 266 -1.35 -3.14 17.40
CA LYS A 266 -0.29 -2.51 18.19
C LYS A 266 1.01 -2.58 17.42
N VAL A 267 1.73 -1.47 17.40
CA VAL A 267 2.99 -1.30 16.69
C VAL A 267 4.03 -0.82 17.70
N TRP A 268 5.20 -1.43 17.67
CA TRP A 268 6.37 -0.99 18.42
C TRP A 268 7.50 -0.72 17.44
N GLN A 269 8.12 0.44 17.54
CA GLN A 269 9.32 0.77 16.78
C GLN A 269 10.44 1.04 17.75
N LYS A 270 11.64 0.51 17.49
CA LYS A 270 12.79 0.72 18.36
C LYS A 270 14.07 0.79 17.55
N GLY A 271 15.02 1.60 18.02
CA GLY A 271 16.38 1.64 17.51
C GLY A 271 17.34 2.07 18.59
N LYS A 272 18.58 1.61 18.48
CA LYS A 272 19.67 2.01 19.37
C LYS A 272 20.96 2.10 18.57
N ASP A 273 21.70 3.17 18.75
CA ASP A 273 23.02 3.42 18.21
C ASP A 273 23.95 3.87 19.34
N ASP A 274 24.87 3.00 19.74
CA ASP A 274 25.92 3.34 20.73
C ASP A 274 27.31 3.41 20.07
N SER A 275 27.34 3.44 18.74
CA SER A 275 28.55 3.26 17.92
C SER A 275 29.01 4.53 17.22
N THR A 276 28.23 5.60 17.31
CA THR A 276 28.54 6.87 16.68
C THR A 276 29.60 7.63 17.47
N TYR A 277 30.69 7.98 16.78
CA TYR A 277 31.73 8.88 17.26
C TYR A 277 31.82 10.08 16.34
N GLU A 278 31.93 11.25 16.91
CA GLU A 278 32.20 12.49 16.20
C GLU A 278 33.59 12.98 16.57
N ILE A 279 34.28 13.54 15.57
CA ILE A 279 35.62 14.10 15.72
C ILE A 279 35.55 15.57 15.36
N SER A 280 36.12 16.42 16.22
CA SER A 280 36.39 17.82 15.93
C SER A 280 37.89 18.06 16.08
N PRO A 281 38.65 18.02 14.98
CA PRO A 281 40.06 18.35 15.01
C PRO A 281 40.27 19.79 15.47
N LYS A 282 41.38 20.03 16.18
CA LYS A 282 41.81 21.38 16.55
C LYS A 282 41.92 22.27 15.31
N ASP A 283 41.28 23.43 15.34
CA ASP A 283 41.53 24.50 14.38
C ASP A 283 42.98 25.03 14.52
N PRO A 284 43.85 24.86 13.51
CA PRO A 284 45.24 25.32 13.57
C PRO A 284 45.37 26.85 13.70
N ALA A 285 44.37 27.61 13.27
CA ALA A 285 44.35 29.07 13.35
C ALA A 285 43.91 29.58 14.73
N ASN A 286 43.35 28.71 15.57
CA ASN A 286 42.87 29.06 16.90
C ASN A 286 43.73 28.37 17.96
N SER A 287 44.60 29.12 18.64
CA SER A 287 45.48 28.57 19.69
C SER A 287 44.72 27.88 20.81
N ASN A 288 43.48 28.33 21.06
CA ASN A 288 42.59 27.89 22.13
C ASN A 288 41.76 26.65 21.73
N ALA A 289 41.73 26.29 20.44
CA ALA A 289 41.08 25.07 20.00
C ALA A 289 41.80 23.81 20.52
N VAL A 290 41.02 22.76 20.75
CA VAL A 290 41.47 21.45 21.22
C VAL A 290 40.76 20.35 20.42
N ASP A 291 41.43 19.21 20.28
CA ASP A 291 40.85 18.03 19.63
C ASP A 291 39.76 17.42 20.53
N TRP A 292 38.55 17.29 19.98
CA TRP A 292 37.45 16.60 20.64
C TRP A 292 37.17 15.27 19.97
N THR A 293 36.90 14.26 20.80
CA THR A 293 36.21 13.04 20.39
C THR A 293 34.95 12.92 21.21
N ILE A 294 33.81 12.80 20.55
CA ILE A 294 32.51 12.75 21.23
C ILE A 294 31.85 11.44 20.86
N LYS A 295 31.49 10.64 21.87
CA LYS A 295 30.70 9.43 21.69
C LYS A 295 29.23 9.75 21.89
N TYR A 296 28.40 9.32 20.95
CA TYR A 296 26.95 9.42 21.03
C TYR A 296 26.29 8.06 21.24
N GLY A 297 25.39 8.01 22.21
CA GLY A 297 24.40 6.97 22.40
C GLY A 297 23.02 7.52 22.07
N VAL A 298 22.41 7.06 20.97
CA VAL A 298 21.05 7.44 20.58
C VAL A 298 20.14 6.24 20.73
N SER A 299 18.99 6.42 21.36
CA SER A 299 17.96 5.38 21.36
C SER A 299 16.59 6.00 21.12
N PHE A 300 15.72 5.24 20.46
CA PHE A 300 14.32 5.62 20.34
C PHE A 300 13.40 4.44 20.55
N SER A 301 12.20 4.74 21.03
CA SER A 301 11.10 3.81 21.10
C SER A 301 9.79 4.51 20.78
N ASP A 302 8.94 3.86 20.00
CA ASP A 302 7.61 4.32 19.63
C ASP A 302 6.62 3.19 19.92
N TYR A 303 5.49 3.53 20.53
CA TYR A 303 4.42 2.58 20.80
C TYR A 303 3.10 3.17 20.35
N LEU A 304 2.50 2.54 19.35
CA LEU A 304 1.25 2.98 18.74
C LEU A 304 0.20 1.87 18.85
N SER A 305 -1.05 2.26 19.06
CA SER A 305 -2.15 1.31 19.05
C SER A 305 -3.44 1.95 18.56
N GLY A 306 -4.33 1.13 18.00
CA GLY A 306 -5.64 1.62 17.60
C GLY A 306 -6.40 0.72 16.62
N PRO A 307 -7.64 1.10 16.30
CA PRO A 307 -8.49 0.34 15.41
C PRO A 307 -8.06 0.43 13.94
N SER A 308 -8.54 -0.51 13.15
CA SER A 308 -8.39 -0.52 11.70
C SER A 308 -9.66 -0.96 10.99
N VAL A 309 -9.80 -0.50 9.75
CA VAL A 309 -10.87 -0.88 8.82
C VAL A 309 -10.25 -1.20 7.46
N GLY A 310 -10.81 -2.16 6.75
CA GLY A 310 -10.22 -2.57 5.49
C GLY A 310 -11.05 -3.56 4.68
N ALA A 311 -10.41 -4.14 3.68
CA ALA A 311 -10.97 -5.18 2.84
C ALA A 311 -9.94 -6.26 2.52
N ALA A 312 -10.41 -7.49 2.44
CA ALA A 312 -9.68 -8.66 2.01
C ALA A 312 -10.29 -9.19 0.70
N ILE A 313 -9.42 -9.64 -0.20
CA ILE A 313 -9.78 -10.32 -1.44
C ILE A 313 -9.04 -11.65 -1.47
N GLU A 314 -9.77 -12.74 -1.60
CA GLU A 314 -9.19 -14.08 -1.74
C GLU A 314 -9.63 -14.70 -3.05
N TYR A 315 -8.69 -15.31 -3.78
CA TYR A 315 -9.01 -16.00 -5.01
C TYR A 315 -8.35 -17.36 -5.04
N LYS A 316 -9.15 -18.41 -5.13
CA LYS A 316 -8.72 -19.80 -5.25
C LYS A 316 -8.85 -20.26 -6.69
N TRP A 317 -7.77 -20.78 -7.27
CA TRP A 317 -7.78 -21.31 -8.64
C TRP A 317 -7.00 -22.62 -8.75
N LYS A 318 -7.38 -23.45 -9.74
CA LYS A 318 -6.76 -24.75 -10.03
C LYS A 318 -6.60 -25.64 -8.78
N GLU A 319 -7.53 -25.54 -7.83
CA GLU A 319 -7.64 -26.25 -6.54
C GLU A 319 -6.48 -26.05 -5.55
N LYS A 320 -5.23 -25.95 -6.02
CA LYS A 320 -4.01 -25.87 -5.23
C LYS A 320 -3.52 -24.45 -4.98
N TRP A 321 -3.98 -23.46 -5.75
CA TRP A 321 -3.47 -22.10 -5.67
C TRP A 321 -4.47 -21.15 -5.05
N GLU A 322 -3.97 -20.25 -4.23
CA GLU A 322 -4.76 -19.23 -3.57
C GLU A 322 -3.98 -17.92 -3.46
N THR A 323 -4.58 -16.80 -3.84
CA THR A 323 -4.08 -15.47 -3.48
C THR A 323 -4.93 -14.86 -2.41
N ARG A 324 -4.28 -14.20 -1.45
CA ARG A 324 -4.93 -13.38 -0.43
C ARG A 324 -4.34 -11.98 -0.48
N TRP A 325 -5.20 -10.99 -0.59
CA TRP A 325 -4.85 -9.57 -0.57
C TRP A 325 -5.60 -8.91 0.57
N GLU A 326 -4.91 -8.07 1.34
CA GLU A 326 -5.50 -7.30 2.43
C GLU A 326 -5.09 -5.84 2.29
N PHE A 327 -6.07 -4.95 2.36
CA PHE A 327 -5.91 -3.50 2.33
C PHE A 327 -6.55 -2.93 3.59
N GLN A 328 -5.80 -2.18 4.39
CA GLN A 328 -6.29 -1.66 5.66
C GLN A 328 -5.85 -0.21 5.87
N LYS A 329 -6.75 0.59 6.42
CA LYS A 329 -6.45 1.87 7.05
C LYS A 329 -6.50 1.69 8.56
N GLN A 330 -5.48 2.15 9.27
CA GLN A 330 -5.39 2.04 10.72
C GLN A 330 -5.29 3.45 11.31
N PHE A 331 -5.99 3.66 12.42
CA PHE A 331 -6.03 4.93 13.13
C PHE A 331 -5.34 4.70 14.46
N LEU A 332 -4.06 5.03 14.52
CA LEU A 332 -3.23 4.72 15.67
C LEU A 332 -2.97 5.99 16.47
N HIS A 333 -2.77 5.81 17.76
CA HIS A 333 -2.32 6.86 18.66
C HIS A 333 -1.29 6.26 19.63
N GLY A 334 -0.36 7.08 20.10
CA GLY A 334 0.60 6.64 21.10
C GLY A 334 1.77 7.59 21.28
N ASN A 335 2.79 7.10 21.96
CA ASN A 335 3.89 7.91 22.45
C ASN A 335 5.23 7.39 21.94
N SER A 336 6.15 8.33 21.69
CA SER A 336 7.54 8.00 21.44
C SER A 336 8.47 8.66 22.46
N ILE A 337 9.58 8.01 22.73
CA ILE A 337 10.69 8.53 23.52
C ILE A 337 11.94 8.43 22.67
N TYR A 338 12.74 9.49 22.67
CA TYR A 338 14.07 9.55 22.09
C TYR A 338 15.04 9.99 23.17
N THR A 339 16.16 9.29 23.31
CA THR A 339 17.22 9.63 24.25
C THR A 339 18.51 9.82 23.51
N ARG A 340 19.27 10.83 23.91
CA ARG A 340 20.63 11.09 23.45
C ARG A 340 21.52 11.17 24.69
N ASP A 341 22.48 10.29 24.74
CA ASP A 341 23.58 10.28 25.69
C ASP A 341 24.83 10.75 24.94
N GLN A 342 25.58 11.66 25.52
CA GLN A 342 26.77 12.26 24.93
C GLN A 342 27.91 12.18 25.93
N ILE A 343 29.05 11.65 25.48
CA ILE A 343 30.29 11.65 26.26
C ILE A 343 31.38 12.30 25.42
N ALA A 344 31.78 13.52 25.80
CA ALA A 344 32.85 14.25 25.14
C ALA A 344 34.17 14.05 25.90
N TYR A 345 35.21 13.64 25.17
CA TYR A 345 36.54 13.40 25.71
C TYR A 345 37.50 14.53 25.33
N LEU A 346 38.22 15.04 26.33
CA LEU A 346 39.32 15.99 26.21
C LEU A 346 40.53 15.40 26.97
N VAL A 347 41.76 15.74 26.57
CA VAL A 347 42.97 15.24 27.27
C VAL A 347 42.90 15.61 28.76
N GLY A 348 42.67 14.60 29.62
CA GLY A 348 42.57 14.76 31.07
C GLY A 348 41.19 15.11 31.64
N SER A 349 40.13 15.21 30.82
CA SER A 349 38.77 15.52 31.26
C SER A 349 37.69 14.83 30.41
N PHE A 350 36.48 14.71 30.93
CA PHE A 350 35.31 14.28 30.17
C PHE A 350 34.06 15.04 30.60
N PHE A 351 33.13 15.21 29.67
CA PHE A 351 31.82 15.78 29.90
C PHE A 351 30.75 14.77 29.50
N GLU A 352 29.74 14.59 30.34
CA GLU A 352 28.60 13.71 30.09
C GLU A 352 27.31 14.53 30.13
N GLU A 353 26.49 14.34 29.10
CA GLU A 353 25.17 14.97 28.99
C GLU A 353 24.17 13.95 28.50
N ARG A 354 22.94 14.06 29.02
CA ARG A 354 21.82 13.25 28.61
C ARG A 354 20.61 14.14 28.37
N ALA A 355 19.97 13.93 27.23
CA ALA A 355 18.72 14.57 26.88
C ALA A 355 17.69 13.51 26.47
N ALA A 356 16.44 13.70 26.91
CA ALA A 356 15.31 12.89 26.49
C ALA A 356 14.20 13.78 25.93
N LEU A 357 13.63 13.38 24.79
CA LEU A 357 12.47 14.02 24.19
C LEU A 357 11.32 13.01 24.09
N ASN A 358 10.13 13.46 24.47
CA ASN A 358 8.91 12.69 24.50
C ASN A 358 7.90 13.32 23.55
N ASN A 359 7.27 12.50 22.71
CA ASN A 359 6.24 12.98 21.79
C ASN A 359 4.97 12.15 21.94
N GLN A 360 3.84 12.81 21.74
CA GLN A 360 2.54 12.17 21.55
C GLN A 360 2.13 12.30 20.10
N TRP A 361 1.69 11.20 19.51
CA TRP A 361 1.42 11.05 18.10
C TRP A 361 0.00 10.59 17.84
N LYS A 362 -0.62 11.24 16.86
CA LYS A 362 -1.73 10.67 16.09
C LYS A 362 -1.19 10.20 14.75
N VAL A 363 -1.49 8.95 14.40
CA VAL A 363 -0.89 8.28 13.25
C VAL A 363 -1.96 7.66 12.36
N ASP A 364 -2.02 8.12 11.11
CA ASP A 364 -2.82 7.49 10.06
C ASP A 364 -1.93 6.51 9.28
N SER A 365 -2.29 5.23 9.32
CA SER A 365 -1.52 4.15 8.68
C SER A 365 -2.27 3.52 7.52
N GLN A 366 -1.56 3.26 6.43
CA GLN A 366 -2.04 2.50 5.28
C GLN A 366 -1.21 1.23 5.16
N SER A 367 -1.88 0.07 5.15
CA SER A 367 -1.26 -1.24 5.07
C SER A 367 -1.80 -2.02 3.88
N ILE A 368 -0.90 -2.61 3.10
CA ILE A 368 -1.20 -3.50 1.98
C ILE A 368 -0.38 -4.78 2.17
N SER A 369 -1.03 -5.94 2.10
CA SER A 369 -0.33 -7.22 2.07
C SER A 369 -0.91 -8.15 1.01
N GLY A 370 -0.04 -9.00 0.47
CA GLY A 370 -0.41 -9.99 -0.54
C GLY A 370 0.32 -11.29 -0.26
N LYS A 371 -0.38 -12.42 -0.39
CA LYS A 371 0.15 -13.78 -0.24
C LYS A 371 -0.26 -14.62 -1.44
N LEU A 372 0.68 -15.33 -2.02
CA LEU A 372 0.47 -16.43 -2.96
C LEU A 372 0.72 -17.73 -2.22
N ILE A 373 -0.29 -18.59 -2.18
CA ILE A 373 -0.32 -19.82 -1.40
C ILE A 373 -0.46 -21.01 -2.37
N TYR A 374 0.37 -22.03 -2.14
CA TYR A 374 0.33 -23.32 -2.81
C TYR A 374 0.02 -24.42 -1.78
N HIS A 375 -1.14 -25.05 -1.92
CA HIS A 375 -1.57 -26.19 -1.10
C HIS A 375 -0.92 -27.47 -1.63
N TRP A 376 0.07 -28.00 -0.89
CA TRP A 376 0.81 -29.20 -1.29
C TRP A 376 0.05 -30.48 -0.93
N LYS A 377 -0.47 -30.53 0.30
CA LYS A 377 -1.39 -31.55 0.81
C LYS A 377 -2.60 -30.83 1.42
N ASP A 378 -3.67 -31.56 1.71
CA ASP A 378 -4.89 -31.00 2.31
C ASP A 378 -4.65 -30.13 3.55
N SER A 379 -3.62 -30.46 4.33
CA SER A 379 -3.28 -29.75 5.56
C SER A 379 -2.01 -28.90 5.47
N ILE A 380 -1.16 -29.05 4.44
CA ILE A 380 0.15 -28.37 4.37
C ILE A 380 0.20 -27.47 3.15
N PHE A 381 0.55 -26.20 3.36
CA PHE A 381 0.71 -25.23 2.29
C PHE A 381 2.00 -24.43 2.42
N PHE A 382 2.52 -24.00 1.29
CA PHE A 382 3.64 -23.07 1.19
C PHE A 382 3.16 -21.74 0.69
N TRP A 383 3.83 -20.66 1.06
CA TRP A 383 3.43 -19.35 0.62
C TRP A 383 4.62 -18.41 0.43
N THR A 384 4.44 -17.46 -0.47
CA THR A 384 5.28 -16.27 -0.59
C THR A 384 4.39 -15.04 -0.52
N GLY A 385 4.88 -13.95 0.05
CA GLY A 385 4.07 -12.76 0.19
C GLY A 385 4.88 -11.51 0.44
N PHE A 386 4.19 -10.39 0.47
CA PHE A 386 4.76 -9.10 0.79
C PHE A 386 3.87 -8.36 1.78
N GLN A 387 4.46 -7.41 2.49
CA GLN A 387 3.78 -6.48 3.38
C GLN A 387 4.37 -5.09 3.16
N TYR A 388 3.50 -4.10 3.06
CA TYR A 388 3.84 -2.69 2.99
C TYR A 388 2.97 -1.92 3.98
N SER A 389 3.59 -1.14 4.86
CA SER A 389 2.91 -0.22 5.77
C SER A 389 3.54 1.17 5.68
N LYS A 390 2.71 2.20 5.56
CA LYS A 390 3.11 3.61 5.65
C LYS A 390 2.34 4.25 6.80
N LEU A 391 3.07 4.74 7.81
CA LEU A 391 2.53 5.40 8.98
C LEU A 391 2.80 6.89 8.86
N THR A 392 1.75 7.71 8.78
CA THR A 392 1.83 9.16 8.64
C THR A 392 1.61 9.79 10.01
N TYR A 393 2.61 10.49 10.53
CA TYR A 393 2.59 11.03 11.88
C TYR A 393 2.07 12.46 11.90
N LYS A 394 1.29 12.77 12.93
CA LYS A 394 0.92 14.12 13.33
C LYS A 394 1.25 14.27 14.81
N MET A 395 2.10 15.24 15.13
CA MET A 395 2.45 15.56 16.51
C MET A 395 1.27 16.23 17.21
N GLU A 396 0.91 15.71 18.38
CA GLU A 396 -0.11 16.30 19.26
C GLU A 396 0.54 17.02 20.45
N HIS A 397 1.65 16.48 20.98
CA HIS A 397 2.40 17.11 22.05
C HIS A 397 3.89 16.79 21.94
N LEU A 398 4.73 17.77 22.26
CA LEU A 398 6.18 17.66 22.42
C LEU A 398 6.55 18.01 23.86
N GLY A 399 7.34 17.17 24.50
CA GLY A 399 7.91 17.42 25.82
C GLY A 399 9.27 16.76 25.98
N GLY A 400 9.83 16.81 27.19
CA GLY A 400 11.14 16.26 27.51
C GLY A 400 12.05 17.28 28.19
N ASP A 401 13.35 17.02 28.14
CA ASP A 401 14.42 17.87 28.66
C ASP A 401 14.62 19.07 27.72
N LEU A 402 13.64 19.96 27.69
CA LEU A 402 13.73 21.24 27.02
C LEU A 402 14.40 22.23 27.99
N ASP A 403 15.47 22.90 27.55
CA ASP A 403 16.12 23.96 28.33
C ASP A 403 15.23 25.22 28.35
N LEU A 404 14.24 25.19 29.25
CA LEU A 404 13.25 26.24 29.43
C LEU A 404 13.71 27.19 30.53
N ASN A 405 14.46 28.22 30.14
CA ASN A 405 14.84 29.31 31.03
C ASN A 405 13.67 30.28 31.25
N GLY A 406 13.56 30.86 32.46
CA GLY A 406 12.63 31.95 32.76
C GLY A 406 11.52 31.61 33.76
N SER A 407 10.50 32.46 33.82
CA SER A 407 9.33 32.23 34.68
C SER A 407 8.47 31.07 34.15
N PRO A 408 7.57 30.48 34.96
CA PRO A 408 6.67 29.42 34.49
C PRO A 408 5.83 29.81 33.26
N LEU A 409 5.49 31.09 33.12
CA LEU A 409 4.77 31.59 31.95
C LEU A 409 5.66 31.60 30.71
N ASP A 410 6.91 32.03 30.85
CA ASP A 410 7.89 32.05 29.75
C ASP A 410 8.21 30.62 29.30
N ALA A 411 8.36 29.69 30.24
CA ALA A 411 8.55 28.27 29.95
C ALA A 411 7.37 27.68 29.15
N LEU A 412 6.13 28.04 29.51
CA LEU A 412 4.94 27.60 28.77
C LEU A 412 4.91 28.16 27.35
N VAL A 413 5.14 29.47 27.19
CA VAL A 413 5.17 30.13 25.88
C VAL A 413 6.26 29.53 24.99
N ASN A 414 7.45 29.30 25.55
CA ASN A 414 8.55 28.65 24.84
C ASN A 414 8.21 27.22 24.42
N THR A 415 7.55 26.45 25.28
CA THR A 415 7.11 25.09 24.95
C THR A 415 6.12 25.10 23.77
N GLU A 416 5.12 25.96 23.81
CA GLU A 416 4.13 26.09 22.72
C GLU A 416 4.77 26.57 21.42
N LEU A 417 5.74 27.49 21.50
CA LEU A 417 6.48 27.96 20.33
C LEU A 417 7.32 26.83 19.72
N ILE A 418 8.09 26.10 20.53
CA ILE A 418 8.89 24.96 20.06
C ILE A 418 7.96 23.91 19.44
N GLN A 419 6.83 23.59 20.08
CA GLN A 419 5.85 22.65 19.56
C GLN A 419 5.29 23.12 18.20
N SER A 420 4.92 24.40 18.07
CA SER A 420 4.41 24.97 16.83
C SER A 420 5.44 24.91 15.69
N LEU A 421 6.70 25.25 15.98
CA LEU A 421 7.78 25.25 15.00
C LEU A 421 8.17 23.84 14.54
N THR A 422 8.06 22.85 15.42
CA THR A 422 8.48 21.47 15.13
C THR A 422 7.36 20.61 14.56
N GLN A 423 6.09 21.01 14.68
CA GLN A 423 4.95 20.20 14.20
C GLN A 423 5.05 19.89 12.70
N GLY A 424 5.59 20.82 11.90
CA GLY A 424 5.81 20.64 10.46
C GLY A 424 6.89 19.62 10.09
N LEU A 425 7.70 19.17 11.05
CA LEU A 425 8.76 18.17 10.85
C LEU A 425 8.24 16.72 10.94
N ALA A 426 6.98 16.54 11.36
CA ALA A 426 6.35 15.24 11.40
C ALA A 426 6.17 14.67 9.97
N GLY A 427 6.59 13.42 9.79
CA GLY A 427 6.71 12.75 8.51
C GLY A 427 6.20 11.31 8.56
N ASN A 428 6.89 10.39 7.89
CA ASN A 428 6.39 9.03 7.67
C ASN A 428 7.37 7.95 8.13
N SER A 429 6.87 6.94 8.83
CA SER A 429 7.57 5.66 8.95
C SER A 429 7.12 4.74 7.81
N THR A 430 8.05 4.04 7.17
CA THR A 430 7.73 3.05 6.13
C THR A 430 8.30 1.69 6.49
N ALA A 431 7.48 0.64 6.39
CA ALA A 431 7.87 -0.73 6.67
C ALA A 431 7.51 -1.62 5.48
N LYS A 432 8.51 -2.35 4.97
CA LYS A 432 8.39 -3.19 3.77
C LYS A 432 8.99 -4.55 4.07
N ALA A 433 8.32 -5.62 3.66
CA ALA A 433 8.86 -6.96 3.78
C ALA A 433 8.42 -7.87 2.64
N ILE A 434 9.28 -8.82 2.29
CA ILE A 434 8.98 -9.96 1.43
C ILE A 434 9.27 -11.22 2.23
N TYR A 435 8.34 -12.17 2.18
CA TYR A 435 8.37 -13.39 2.97
C TYR A 435 8.28 -14.64 2.08
N ILE A 436 8.87 -15.71 2.60
CA ILE A 436 8.60 -17.08 2.24
C ILE A 436 8.23 -17.84 3.50
N GLY A 437 7.31 -18.79 3.39
CA GLY A 437 6.84 -19.50 4.56
C GLY A 437 6.06 -20.76 4.24
N ALA A 438 5.65 -21.41 5.33
CA ALA A 438 4.80 -22.57 5.30
C ALA A 438 3.67 -22.38 6.31
N GLY A 439 2.61 -23.16 6.14
CA GLY A 439 1.53 -23.21 7.09
C GLY A 439 0.85 -24.56 7.10
N TYR A 440 0.07 -24.73 8.16
CA TYR A 440 -0.69 -25.93 8.44
C TYR A 440 -2.16 -25.57 8.62
N SER A 441 -3.02 -26.46 8.17
CA SER A 441 -4.46 -26.28 8.15
C SER A 441 -5.17 -27.49 8.73
N LEU A 442 -6.04 -27.25 9.69
CA LEU A 442 -7.00 -28.20 10.23
C LEU A 442 -8.38 -27.84 9.70
N ASP A 443 -8.97 -28.74 8.91
CA ASP A 443 -10.32 -28.60 8.36
C ASP A 443 -11.27 -29.51 9.14
N PHE A 444 -12.11 -28.91 10.00
CA PHE A 444 -13.09 -29.62 10.83
C PHE A 444 -14.39 -29.92 10.06
N SER A 445 -14.54 -29.44 8.82
CA SER A 445 -15.72 -29.68 7.99
C SER A 445 -15.68 -31.03 7.29
N LYS A 446 -14.49 -31.61 7.12
CA LYS A 446 -14.35 -32.94 6.54
C LYS A 446 -14.71 -33.98 7.61
N LYS A 447 -15.83 -34.68 7.41
CA LYS A 447 -16.08 -35.93 8.14
C LYS A 447 -14.96 -36.90 7.76
N GLU A 448 -14.13 -37.29 8.72
CA GLU A 448 -13.27 -38.45 8.54
C GLU A 448 -14.19 -39.64 8.25
N THR A 449 -14.15 -40.16 7.02
CA THR A 449 -14.60 -41.52 6.75
C THR A 449 -13.68 -42.45 7.53
N GLN A 450 -14.14 -42.87 8.70
CA GLN A 450 -13.63 -44.05 9.40
C GLN A 450 -14.06 -45.33 8.70
#